data_AF-A0A2V9CNR5-F1
#
_entry.id   AF-A0A2V9CNR5-F1
#
_cell.length_a   1.000
_cell.length_b   1.000
_cell.length_c   1.000
_cell.angle_alpha   90.00
_cell.angle_beta   90.00
_cell.angle_gamma   90.00
#
_symmetry.space_group_name_H-M   'P 1'
#
loop_
_entity.id
_entity.type
_entity.pdbx_description
1 polymer ?
#
loop_
_entity_poly.entity_id
_entity_poly.type
_entity_poly.pdbx_seq_one_letter_code
_entity_poly.pdbx_strand_id
1 'polypeptide(L)'
;AATEAELPKPSRGIQLLINFVAQNAAMLLGAYPDPRSGEAMLDLEGARELIDMLDGLREASRGNLASEDEKLLLDVLGSLKLSYMEMTKAAAKAMQEKAKARP
;
A
#
# COMPACT_ATOMS: atom_id res chain seq x y z
N ALA A 1 -8.38 -24.99 34.31
CA ALA A 1 -7.16 -24.19 34.17
C ALA A 1 -7.33 -23.32 32.94
N ALA A 2 -7.35 -22.00 33.09
CA ALA A 2 -7.33 -21.11 31.94
C ALA A 2 -5.99 -21.34 31.23
N THR A 3 -6.05 -21.77 29.97
CA THR A 3 -4.89 -21.87 29.10
C THR A 3 -4.17 -20.54 29.12
N GLU A 4 -2.91 -20.52 29.55
CA GLU A 4 -2.02 -19.38 29.40
C GLU A 4 -2.10 -18.96 27.92
N ALA A 5 -2.59 -17.75 27.65
CA ALA A 5 -2.68 -17.22 26.31
C ALA A 5 -1.26 -17.07 25.78
N GLU A 6 -0.76 -18.09 25.07
CA GLU A 6 0.54 -18.08 24.43
C GLU A 6 0.52 -16.92 23.41
N LEU A 7 1.38 -15.92 23.62
CA LEU A 7 1.44 -14.75 22.75
C LEU A 7 1.70 -15.21 21.29
N PRO A 8 1.05 -14.59 20.29
CA PRO A 8 1.25 -14.98 18.90
C PRO A 8 2.72 -14.85 18.51
N LYS A 9 3.26 -15.89 17.88
CA LYS A 9 4.65 -15.92 17.39
C LYS A 9 4.73 -15.31 15.98
N PRO A 10 5.82 -14.60 15.64
CA PRO A 10 6.01 -14.03 14.30
C PRO A 10 5.91 -15.08 13.20
N SER A 11 5.26 -14.72 12.10
CA SER A 11 5.01 -15.62 10.98
C SER A 11 5.68 -15.13 9.70
N ARG A 12 6.65 -15.90 9.21
CA ARG A 12 7.31 -15.64 7.93
C ARG A 12 6.32 -15.56 6.76
N GLY A 13 5.27 -16.37 6.78
CA GLY A 13 4.24 -16.36 5.73
C GLY A 13 3.46 -15.05 5.69
N ILE A 14 3.08 -14.52 6.86
CA ILE A 14 2.38 -13.25 6.98
C ILE A 14 3.28 -12.11 6.52
N GLN A 15 4.54 -12.09 6.95
CA GLN A 15 5.52 -11.07 6.53
C GLN A 15 5.71 -11.06 5.01
N LEU A 16 5.81 -12.22 4.38
CA LEU A 16 5.92 -12.33 2.92
C LEU A 16 4.67 -11.81 2.21
N LEU A 17 3.48 -12.12 2.72
CA LEU A 17 2.22 -11.61 2.17
C LEU A 17 2.14 -10.09 2.25
N ILE A 18 2.43 -9.50 3.42
CA ILE A 18 2.46 -8.05 3.62
C ILE A 18 3.42 -7.40 2.62
N ASN A 19 4.65 -7.91 2.53
CA ASN A 19 5.67 -7.37 1.63
C ASN A 19 5.27 -7.50 0.16
N PHE A 20 4.68 -8.63 -0.25
CA PHE A 20 4.23 -8.83 -1.62
C PHE A 20 3.17 -7.81 -2.02
N VAL A 21 2.12 -7.64 -1.21
CA VAL A 21 1.06 -6.67 -1.49
C VAL A 21 1.63 -5.25 -1.48
N ALA A 22 2.52 -4.93 -0.55
CA ALA A 22 3.17 -3.63 -0.46
C ALA A 22 4.01 -3.30 -1.69
N GLN A 23 4.80 -4.25 -2.20
CA GLN A 23 5.61 -4.07 -3.40
C GLN A 23 4.76 -3.83 -4.64
N ASN A 24 3.64 -4.55 -4.78
CA ASN A 24 2.72 -4.33 -5.89
C ASN A 24 2.03 -2.95 -5.77
N ALA A 25 1.60 -2.54 -4.58
CA ALA A 25 1.04 -1.21 -4.36
C ALA A 25 2.05 -0.10 -4.71
N ALA A 26 3.30 -0.25 -4.24
CA ALA A 26 4.39 0.67 -4.55
C ALA A 26 4.71 0.70 -6.05
N MET A 27 4.63 -0.43 -6.76
CA MET A 27 4.78 -0.48 -8.21
C MET A 27 3.69 0.30 -8.94
N LEU A 28 2.43 0.17 -8.53
CA LEU A 28 1.31 0.90 -9.14
C LEU A 28 1.36 2.42 -8.82
N LEU A 29 1.91 2.77 -7.66
CA LEU A 29 2.28 4.15 -7.29
C LEU A 29 3.56 4.64 -7.97
N GLY A 30 4.33 3.73 -8.56
CA GLY A 30 5.58 4.00 -9.25
C GLY A 30 5.32 4.34 -10.71
N ALA A 31 5.84 5.48 -11.15
CA ALA A 31 5.83 5.90 -12.53
C ALA A 31 6.77 5.00 -13.38
N TYR A 32 6.29 3.84 -13.84
CA TYR A 32 6.94 3.22 -14.98
C TYR A 32 6.63 4.05 -16.23
N PRO A 33 7.64 4.49 -17.00
CA PRO A 33 7.37 5.10 -18.28
C PRO A 33 6.76 4.03 -19.19
N ASP A 34 5.58 4.29 -19.74
CA ASP A 34 5.03 3.48 -20.81
C ASP A 34 6.05 3.49 -21.98
N PRO A 35 6.59 2.33 -22.40
CA PRO A 35 7.60 2.26 -23.44
C PRO A 35 7.11 2.75 -24.81
N ARG A 36 5.80 2.96 -24.99
CA ARG A 36 5.18 3.50 -26.21
C ARG A 36 4.94 5.00 -26.14
N SER A 37 4.53 5.54 -24.99
CA SER A 37 4.15 6.96 -24.85
C SER A 37 5.16 7.81 -24.06
N GLY A 38 6.03 7.18 -23.27
CA GLY A 38 6.94 7.84 -22.34
C GLY A 38 6.26 8.50 -21.14
N GLU A 39 4.93 8.41 -21.02
CA GLU A 39 4.20 8.94 -19.88
C GLU A 39 4.27 7.97 -18.69
N ALA A 40 4.37 8.54 -17.49
CA ALA A 40 4.27 7.79 -16.24
C ALA A 40 2.91 7.10 -16.14
N MET A 41 2.88 5.77 -16.23
CA MET A 41 1.64 5.01 -16.07
C MET A 41 1.41 4.75 -14.57
N LEU A 42 0.81 5.74 -13.91
CA LEU A 42 0.40 5.66 -12.51
C LEU A 42 -1.00 5.02 -12.45
N ASP A 43 -1.13 3.93 -11.70
CA ASP A 43 -2.43 3.31 -11.43
C ASP A 43 -2.82 3.55 -9.97
N LEU A 44 -3.45 4.71 -9.75
CA LEU A 44 -3.94 5.09 -8.42
C LEU A 44 -5.09 4.18 -7.97
N GLU A 45 -5.92 3.67 -8.88
CA GLU A 45 -7.05 2.84 -8.48
C GLU A 45 -6.56 1.50 -7.95
N GLY A 46 -5.72 0.80 -8.73
CA GLY A 46 -5.14 -0.46 -8.29
C GLY A 46 -4.23 -0.31 -7.06
N ALA A 47 -3.48 0.80 -6.95
CA ALA A 47 -2.72 1.08 -5.73
C ALA A 47 -3.61 1.19 -4.50
N ARG A 48 -4.77 1.85 -4.63
CA ARG A 48 -5.74 1.99 -3.54
C ARG A 48 -6.32 0.64 -3.13
N GLU A 49 -6.71 -0.20 -4.09
CA GLU A 49 -7.26 -1.53 -3.81
C GLU A 49 -6.29 -2.39 -2.99
N LEU A 50 -4.99 -2.33 -3.31
CA LEU A 50 -3.97 -3.07 -2.56
C LEU A 50 -3.73 -2.50 -1.15
N ILE A 51 -3.84 -1.18 -0.97
CA ILE A 51 -3.79 -0.55 0.36
C ILE A 51 -5.01 -0.96 1.19
N ASP A 52 -6.20 -0.94 0.59
CA ASP A 52 -7.44 -1.35 1.23
C ASP A 52 -7.39 -2.85 1.59
N MET A 53 -6.76 -3.69 0.77
CA MET A 53 -6.51 -5.10 1.09
C MET A 53 -5.62 -5.27 2.33
N LEU A 54 -4.56 -4.47 2.48
CA LEU A 54 -3.71 -4.49 3.68
C LEU A 54 -4.46 -3.99 4.93
N ASP A 55 -5.32 -2.98 4.79
CA ASP A 55 -6.20 -2.54 5.88
C ASP A 55 -7.18 -3.65 6.28
N GLY A 56 -7.81 -4.30 5.31
CA GLY A 56 -8.70 -5.45 5.56
C GLY A 56 -7.97 -6.61 6.24
N LEU A 57 -6.73 -6.90 5.82
CA LEU A 57 -5.88 -7.90 6.50
C LEU A 57 -5.65 -7.51 7.97
N ARG A 58 -5.35 -6.24 8.25
CA ARG A 58 -5.15 -5.74 9.62
C ARG A 58 -6.41 -5.90 10.47
N GLU A 59 -7.57 -5.54 9.92
CA GLU A 59 -8.84 -5.65 10.64
C GLU A 59 -9.20 -7.11 10.93
N ALA A 60 -9.07 -7.98 9.94
CA ALA A 60 -9.37 -9.41 10.06
C ALA A 60 -8.39 -10.17 10.98
N SER A 61 -7.16 -9.67 11.16
CA SER A 61 -6.11 -10.31 11.96
C SER A 61 -5.86 -9.65 13.33
N ARG A 62 -6.65 -8.64 13.72
CA ARG A 62 -6.49 -7.96 15.00
C ARG A 62 -6.51 -8.93 16.18
N GLY A 63 -5.50 -8.84 17.03
CA GLY A 63 -5.33 -9.72 18.21
C GLY A 63 -4.77 -11.11 17.89
N ASN A 64 -4.63 -11.46 16.60
CA ASN A 64 -4.08 -12.74 16.15
C ASN A 64 -2.65 -12.62 15.60
N LEU A 65 -2.16 -11.39 15.36
CA LEU A 65 -0.79 -11.14 14.90
C LEU A 65 0.19 -11.07 16.07
N ALA A 66 1.42 -11.52 15.81
CA ALA A 66 2.55 -11.20 16.67
C ALA A 66 2.81 -9.69 16.61
N SER A 67 3.30 -9.11 17.70
CA SER A 67 3.57 -7.67 17.77
C SER A 67 4.53 -7.19 16.66
N GLU A 68 5.47 -8.03 16.24
CA GLU A 68 6.38 -7.72 15.12
C GLU A 68 5.65 -7.67 13.77
N ASP A 69 4.73 -8.61 13.51
CA ASP A 69 3.95 -8.66 12.27
C ASP A 69 2.93 -7.52 12.21
N GLU A 70 2.29 -7.20 13.34
CA GLU A 70 1.38 -6.05 13.44
C GLU A 70 2.13 -4.73 13.21
N LYS A 71 3.33 -4.58 13.80
CA LYS A 71 4.17 -3.40 13.57
C LYS A 71 4.57 -3.28 12.10
N LEU A 72 5.02 -4.37 11.47
CA LEU A 72 5.36 -4.38 10.05
C LEU A 72 4.17 -3.93 9.19
N LEU A 73 2.98 -4.49 9.44
CA LEU A 73 1.77 -4.15 8.71
C LEU A 73 1.40 -2.66 8.86
N LEU A 74 1.47 -2.12 10.08
CA LEU A 74 1.21 -0.71 10.37
C LEU A 74 2.20 0.22 9.67
N ASP A 75 3.50 -0.08 9.74
CA ASP A 75 4.56 0.72 9.13
C ASP A 75 4.39 0.77 7.60
N VAL A 76 4.11 -0.39 6.98
CA VAL A 76 3.85 -0.52 5.54
C VAL A 76 2.61 0.26 5.13
N LEU A 77 1.50 0.09 5.84
CA LEU A 77 0.24 0.82 5.57
C LEU A 77 0.45 2.33 5.65
N GLY A 78 1.14 2.81 6.68
CA GLY A 78 1.42 4.23 6.84
C GLY A 78 2.24 4.81 5.68
N SER A 79 3.31 4.12 5.28
CA SER A 79 4.17 4.51 4.16
C SER A 79 3.42 4.54 2.83
N LEU A 80 2.62 3.51 2.55
CA LEU A 80 1.84 3.44 1.31
C LEU A 80 0.75 4.51 1.25
N LYS A 81 0.02 4.75 2.34
CA LYS A 81 -1.02 5.80 2.40
C LYS A 81 -0.44 7.20 2.18
N LEU A 82 0.73 7.48 2.77
CA LEU A 82 1.45 8.74 2.53
C LEU A 82 1.85 8.86 1.06
N SER A 83 2.45 7.82 0.49
CA SER A 83 2.86 7.79 -0.92
C SER A 83 1.66 7.95 -1.86
N TYR A 84 0.55 7.27 -1.57
CA TYR A 84 -0.69 7.38 -2.32
C TYR A 84 -1.22 8.82 -2.34
N MET A 85 -1.26 9.47 -1.17
CA MET A 85 -1.74 10.85 -1.05
C MET A 85 -0.87 11.81 -1.86
N GLU A 86 0.46 11.71 -1.74
CA GLU A 86 1.38 12.58 -2.45
C GLU A 86 1.30 12.38 -3.97
N MET A 87 1.19 11.14 -4.45
CA MET A 87 1.04 10.83 -5.87
C MET A 87 -0.30 11.30 -6.42
N THR A 88 -1.39 11.15 -5.65
CA THR A 88 -2.72 11.66 -6.02
C THR A 88 -2.70 13.19 -6.18
N LYS A 89 -2.04 13.91 -5.26
CA LYS A 89 -1.89 15.37 -5.36
C LYS A 89 -1.07 15.77 -6.59
N ALA A 90 0.04 15.07 -6.85
CA ALA A 90 0.90 15.33 -8.00
C ALA A 90 0.16 15.11 -9.32
N ALA A 91 -0.59 14.01 -9.45
CA ALA A 91 -1.41 13.70 -10.62
C ALA A 91 -2.49 14.77 -10.85
N ALA A 92 -3.21 15.17 -9.79
CA ALA A 92 -4.23 16.21 -9.89
C ALA A 92 -3.63 17.55 -10.34
N LYS A 93 -2.46 17.94 -9.81
CA LYS A 93 -1.74 19.15 -10.23
C LYS A 93 -1.35 19.08 -11.71
N ALA A 94 -0.78 17.96 -12.16
CA ALA A 94 -0.37 17.78 -13.55
C ALA A 94 -1.56 17.89 -14.52
N MET A 95 -2.72 17.34 -14.17
CA MET A 95 -3.94 17.46 -14.97
C MET A 95 -4.45 18.90 -15.04
N GLN A 96 -4.45 19.64 -13.92
CA GLN A 96 -4.86 21.06 -13.91
C GLN A 96 -3.97 21.93 -14.80
N GLU A 97 -2.66 21.71 -14.77
CA GLU A 97 -1.73 22.47 -15.61
C GLU A 97 -1.91 22.12 -17.09
N LYS A 98 -2.10 20.84 -17.45
CA LYS A 98 -2.45 20.42 -18.83
C LYS A 98 -3.77 21.06 -19.31
N ALA A 99 -4.78 21.20 -18.44
CA ALA A 99 -6.06 21.80 -18.78
C ALA A 99 -5.96 23.32 -19.02
N LYS A 100 -5.17 24.05 -18.22
CA LYS A 100 -4.94 25.50 -18.40
C LYS A 100 -4.11 25.82 -19.65
N ALA A 101 -3.25 24.89 -20.08
CA ALA A 101 -2.39 25.06 -21.24
C ALA A 101 -3.09 24.77 -22.59
N ARG A 102 -4.33 24.27 -22.58
CA ARG A 102 -5.12 24.02 -23.79
C ARG A 102 -5.96 25.28 -24.10
N PRO A 103 -5.68 26.00 -25.21
CA PRO A 103 -6.40 27.24 -25.58
C PRO A 103 -7.85 26.98 -26.01
#